data_AF-A0A7S4BGI5-F1
#
_entry.id   AF-A0A7S4BGI5-F1
#
_cell.length_a   1.000
_cell.length_b   1.000
_cell.length_c   1.000
_cell.angle_alpha   90.00
_cell.angle_beta   90.00
_cell.angle_gamma   90.00
#
_symmetry.space_group_name_H-M   'P 1'
#
loop_
_entity.id
_entity.type
_entity.pdbx_description
1 polymer ?
#
loop_
_entity_poly.entity_id
_entity_poly.type
_entity_poly.pdbx_seq_one_letter_code
_entity_poly.pdbx_strand_id
1 'polypeptide(L)'
;LGGLFVGVGVGAGGIKSNVVVLGADQFELPQQQQQQTTFFSFFYWAINIGATGAFLVLTNIALHGIPGIVSQELGFFVSFLLPTVAFAGAIGCFVAGRKNYRLLPPQGSAVLAFATTMRRACVRGRGRLLLGAVVLLPVAFISTVCSFFLKQGSAAQRRFARG
;
A
#
# COMPACT_ATOMS: atom_id res chain seq x y z
N LEU A 1 -4.72 1.65 -19.25
CA LEU A 1 -5.00 2.04 -17.85
C LEU A 1 -4.88 0.86 -16.87
N GLY A 2 -5.53 -0.29 -17.10
CA GLY A 2 -5.46 -1.45 -16.20
C GLY A 2 -4.04 -1.97 -15.89
N GLY A 3 -3.15 -2.06 -16.89
CA GLY A 3 -1.77 -2.52 -16.67
C GLY A 3 -0.92 -1.60 -15.79
N LEU A 4 -1.12 -0.28 -15.87
CA LEU A 4 -0.41 0.69 -15.02
C LEU A 4 -0.81 0.52 -13.55
N PHE A 5 -2.12 0.49 -13.26
CA PHE A 5 -2.61 0.36 -11.89
C PHE A 5 -2.34 -1.01 -11.28
N VAL A 6 -2.50 -2.09 -12.05
CA VAL A 6 -2.18 -3.45 -11.59
C VAL A 6 -0.68 -3.60 -11.35
N GLY A 7 0.16 -3.12 -12.27
CA GLY A 7 1.62 -3.16 -12.11
C GLY A 7 2.09 -2.40 -10.88
N VAL A 8 1.58 -1.18 -10.66
CA VAL A 8 1.89 -0.38 -9.46
C VAL A 8 1.39 -1.07 -8.20
N GLY A 9 0.17 -1.62 -8.21
CA GLY A 9 -0.41 -2.31 -7.05
C GLY A 9 0.38 -3.56 -6.65
N VAL A 10 0.71 -4.41 -7.62
CA VAL A 10 1.52 -5.62 -7.40
C VAL A 10 2.93 -5.25 -6.94
N GLY A 11 3.57 -4.28 -7.59
CA GLY A 11 4.90 -3.81 -7.23
C GLY A 11 4.95 -3.24 -5.81
N ALA A 12 4.05 -2.31 -5.47
CA ALA A 12 3.98 -1.71 -4.15
C ALA A 12 3.69 -2.73 -3.04
N GLY A 13 2.81 -3.70 -3.31
CA GLY A 13 2.52 -4.80 -2.38
C GLY A 13 3.74 -5.68 -2.13
N GLY A 14 4.39 -6.13 -3.22
CA GLY A 14 5.56 -6.99 -3.14
C GLY A 14 6.77 -6.32 -2.48
N ILE A 15 7.04 -5.05 -2.76
CA ILE A 15 8.17 -4.34 -2.13
C ILE A 15 7.94 -4.20 -0.63
N LYS A 16 6.75 -3.76 -0.20
CA LYS A 16 6.47 -3.53 1.23
C LYS A 16 6.57 -4.81 2.05
N SER A 17 6.06 -5.94 1.54
CA SER A 17 6.13 -7.21 2.26
C SER A 17 7.56 -7.75 2.41
N ASN A 18 8.45 -7.45 1.46
CA ASN A 18 9.81 -7.97 1.47
C ASN A 18 10.81 -7.04 2.16
N VAL A 19 10.70 -5.72 1.96
CA VAL A 19 11.66 -4.74 2.51
C VAL A 19 11.61 -4.68 4.04
N VAL A 20 10.42 -4.74 4.63
CA VAL A 20 10.27 -4.69 6.10
C VAL A 20 10.88 -5.93 6.76
N VAL A 21 10.64 -7.11 6.17
CA VAL A 21 11.20 -8.38 6.67
C VAL A 21 12.72 -8.38 6.53
N LEU A 22 13.24 -8.03 5.35
CA LEU A 22 14.68 -7.96 5.13
C LEU A 22 15.36 -6.95 6.08
N GLY A 23 14.73 -5.80 6.34
CA GLY A 23 15.24 -4.82 7.29
C GLY A 23 15.24 -5.33 8.74
N ALA A 24 14.20 -6.04 9.15
CA ALA A 24 14.15 -6.68 10.46
C ALA A 24 15.26 -7.73 10.63
N ASP A 25 15.50 -8.51 9.58
CA ASP A 25 16.48 -9.60 9.50
C ASP A 25 17.94 -9.14 9.60
N GLN A 26 18.21 -7.84 9.50
CA GLN A 26 19.58 -7.31 9.67
C GLN A 26 20.04 -7.28 11.13
N PHE A 27 19.13 -7.44 12.09
CA PHE A 27 19.42 -7.32 13.53
C PHE A 27 19.27 -8.67 14.24
N GLU A 28 20.26 -9.04 15.05
CA GLU A 28 20.23 -10.24 15.87
C GLU A 28 19.49 -9.98 17.20
N LEU A 29 18.41 -10.71 17.44
CA LEU A 29 17.62 -10.61 18.67
C LEU A 29 18.05 -11.69 19.68
N PRO A 30 18.14 -11.38 20.99
CA PRO A 30 17.71 -10.13 21.64
C PRO A 30 18.77 -9.02 21.69
N GLN A 31 20.04 -9.27 21.30
CA GLN A 31 21.15 -8.35 21.54
C GLN A 31 20.97 -6.97 20.86
N GLN A 32 20.36 -6.91 19.68
CA GLN A 32 20.19 -5.70 18.89
C GLN A 32 18.75 -5.15 18.87
N GLN A 33 17.91 -5.53 19.83
CA GLN A 33 16.49 -5.13 19.86
C GLN A 33 16.28 -3.61 19.88
N GLN A 34 17.11 -2.88 20.63
CA GLN A 34 17.02 -1.42 20.68
C GLN A 34 17.36 -0.79 19.32
N GLN A 35 18.41 -1.28 18.66
CA GLN A 35 18.83 -0.79 17.33
C GLN A 35 17.74 -1.06 16.27
N GLN A 36 17.12 -2.23 16.33
CA GLN A 36 15.99 -2.58 15.46
C GLN A 36 14.79 -1.65 15.68
N THR A 37 14.45 -1.36 16.94
CA THR A 37 13.36 -0.43 17.28
C THR A 37 13.64 0.99 16.77
N THR A 38 14.86 1.46 16.95
CA THR A 38 15.31 2.76 16.43
C THR A 38 15.24 2.81 14.91
N PHE A 39 15.70 1.76 14.22
CA PHE A 39 15.57 1.63 12.76
C PHE A 39 14.11 1.77 12.30
N PHE A 40 13.19 1.03 12.93
CA PHE A 40 11.77 1.11 12.57
C PHE A 40 11.12 2.44 12.94
N SER A 41 11.59 3.11 14.00
CA SER A 41 11.15 4.46 14.35
C SER A 41 11.55 5.47 13.27
N PHE A 42 12.81 5.45 12.82
CA PHE A 42 13.26 6.28 11.69
C PHE A 42 12.53 5.94 10.39
N PHE A 43 12.30 4.65 10.12
CA PHE A 43 11.54 4.21 8.96
C PHE A 43 10.11 4.77 8.97
N TYR A 44 9.44 4.74 10.13
CA TYR A 44 8.10 5.32 10.29
C TYR A 44 8.11 6.84 10.07
N TRP A 45 9.06 7.56 10.67
CA TRP A 45 9.21 9.01 10.46
C TRP A 45 9.45 9.35 8.99
N ALA A 46 10.34 8.62 8.32
CA ALA A 46 10.65 8.83 6.90
C ALA A 46 9.42 8.63 6.01
N ILE A 47 8.58 7.62 6.27
CA ILE A 47 7.34 7.39 5.51
C ILE A 47 6.37 8.55 5.70
N ASN A 48 6.15 9.01 6.93
CA ASN A 48 5.17 10.08 7.20
C ASN A 48 5.62 11.42 6.62
N ILE A 49 6.90 11.76 6.77
CA ILE A 49 7.47 12.98 6.18
C ILE A 49 7.44 12.89 4.65
N GLY A 50 7.85 11.75 4.09
CA GLY A 50 7.81 11.52 2.64
C GLY A 50 6.41 11.59 2.06
N ALA A 51 5.42 11.01 2.73
CA ALA A 51 4.01 11.07 2.31
C ALA A 51 3.47 12.51 2.37
N THR A 52 3.78 13.24 3.45
CA THR A 52 3.37 14.64 3.60
C THR A 52 4.00 15.53 2.53
N GLY A 53 5.31 15.38 2.30
CA GLY A 53 6.05 16.09 1.26
C GLY A 53 5.55 15.74 -0.14
N ALA A 54 5.30 14.46 -0.42
CA ALA A 54 4.73 14.03 -1.69
C ALA A 54 3.35 14.65 -1.92
N PHE A 55 2.48 14.61 -0.90
CA PHE A 55 1.16 15.23 -0.99
C PHE A 55 1.25 16.74 -1.24
N LEU A 56 2.12 17.46 -0.54
CA LEU A 56 2.24 18.91 -0.70
C LEU A 56 2.87 19.28 -2.06
N VAL A 57 3.96 18.61 -2.45
CA VAL A 57 4.76 19.00 -3.62
C VAL A 57 4.18 18.42 -4.90
N LEU A 58 3.97 17.10 -4.98
CA LEU A 58 3.56 16.46 -6.24
C LEU A 58 2.12 16.82 -6.61
N THR A 59 1.23 17.00 -5.63
CA THR A 59 -0.15 17.44 -5.90
C THR A 59 -0.16 18.86 -6.44
N ASN A 60 0.65 19.77 -5.87
CA ASN A 60 0.75 21.14 -6.39
C ASN A 60 1.33 21.17 -7.81
N ILE A 61 2.39 20.39 -8.08
CA ILE A 61 2.97 20.29 -9.43
C ILE A 61 1.97 19.70 -10.42
N ALA A 62 1.21 18.69 -10.01
CA ALA A 62 0.23 18.04 -10.89
C ALA A 62 -0.95 18.95 -11.24
N LEU A 63 -1.40 19.81 -10.31
CA LEU A 63 -2.55 20.68 -10.50
C LEU A 63 -2.20 22.02 -11.14
N HIS A 64 -1.07 22.63 -10.73
CA HIS A 64 -0.73 24.00 -11.10
C HIS A 64 0.51 24.12 -11.99
N GLY A 65 1.23 23.01 -12.23
CA GLY A 65 2.55 23.05 -12.86
C GLY A 65 3.59 23.73 -11.97
N ILE A 66 4.75 24.07 -12.54
CA ILE A 66 5.79 24.87 -11.87
C ILE A 66 5.90 26.19 -12.62
N PRO A 67 5.53 27.34 -12.01
CA PRO A 67 5.58 28.63 -12.66
C PRO A 67 6.96 28.90 -13.31
N GLY A 68 6.99 29.11 -14.62
CA GLY A 68 8.20 29.43 -15.38
C GLY A 68 9.11 28.24 -15.74
N ILE A 69 8.80 27.00 -15.30
CA ILE A 69 9.64 25.82 -15.58
C ILE A 69 8.82 24.70 -16.24
N VAL A 70 7.61 24.41 -15.75
CA VAL A 70 6.76 23.30 -16.21
C VAL A 70 5.36 23.80 -16.48
N SER A 71 4.89 23.63 -17.72
CA SER A 71 3.51 23.94 -18.11
C SER A 71 2.51 23.04 -17.37
N GLN A 72 1.27 23.50 -17.21
CA GLN A 72 0.23 22.71 -16.54
C GLN A 72 -0.02 21.36 -17.22
N GLU A 73 0.08 21.31 -18.55
CA GLU A 73 -0.09 20.06 -19.32
C GLU A 73 0.99 19.02 -19.02
N LEU A 74 2.20 19.46 -18.65
CA LEU A 74 3.31 18.57 -18.27
C LEU A 74 3.38 18.30 -16.77
N GLY A 75 2.64 19.04 -15.94
CA GLY A 75 2.64 18.91 -14.49
C GLY A 75 2.37 17.48 -14.02
N PHE A 76 1.37 16.83 -14.61
CA PHE A 76 1.05 15.43 -14.30
C PHE A 76 2.22 14.48 -14.62
N PHE A 77 2.84 14.62 -15.80
CA PHE A 77 3.98 13.79 -16.19
C PHE A 77 5.16 13.96 -15.24
N VAL A 78 5.51 15.20 -14.89
CA VAL A 78 6.61 15.51 -13.97
C VAL A 78 6.35 14.96 -12.56
N SER A 79 5.11 15.04 -12.08
CA SER A 79 4.73 14.48 -10.78
C SER A 79 4.87 12.95 -10.69
N PHE A 80 4.76 12.22 -11.80
CA PHE A 80 5.06 10.78 -11.84
C PHE A 80 6.55 10.49 -12.09
N LEU A 81 7.24 11.32 -12.86
CA LEU A 81 8.66 11.16 -13.17
C LEU A 81 9.54 11.31 -11.92
N LEU A 82 9.22 12.26 -11.04
CA LEU A 82 9.95 12.51 -9.78
C LEU A 82 10.05 11.25 -8.90
N PRO A 83 8.92 10.61 -8.50
CA PRO A 83 8.95 9.33 -7.80
C PRO A 83 9.67 8.23 -8.56
N THR A 84 9.53 8.15 -9.88
CA THR A 84 10.21 7.13 -10.70
C THR A 84 11.74 7.24 -10.60
N VAL A 85 12.29 8.45 -10.71
CA VAL A 85 13.73 8.70 -10.58
C VAL A 85 14.20 8.42 -9.16
N ALA A 86 13.47 8.89 -8.15
CA ALA A 86 13.79 8.62 -6.74
C ALA A 86 13.80 7.11 -6.44
N PHE A 87 12.82 6.37 -6.98
CA PHE A 87 12.71 4.93 -6.81
C PHE A 87 13.83 4.17 -7.53
N ALA A 88 14.20 4.59 -8.74
CA ALA A 88 15.35 4.04 -9.46
C ALA A 88 16.66 4.24 -8.69
N GLY A 89 16.86 5.43 -8.09
CA GLY A 89 17.99 5.70 -7.19
C GLY A 89 17.98 4.79 -5.95
N ALA A 90 16.82 4.61 -5.33
CA ALA A 90 16.68 3.70 -4.19
C ALA A 90 17.02 2.24 -4.53
N ILE A 91 16.60 1.75 -5.70
CA ILE A 91 17.00 0.44 -6.23
C ILE A 91 18.53 0.38 -6.40
N GLY A 92 19.13 1.43 -6.96
CA GLY A 92 20.59 1.53 -7.11
C GLY A 92 21.32 1.36 -5.78
N CYS A 93 20.91 2.11 -4.75
CA CYS A 93 21.45 1.98 -3.40
C CYS A 93 21.23 0.58 -2.81
N PHE A 94 20.05 0.00 -3.02
CA PHE A 94 19.72 -1.34 -2.53
C PHE A 94 20.60 -2.42 -3.18
N VAL A 95 20.81 -2.34 -4.49
CA VAL A 95 21.67 -3.28 -5.21
C VAL A 95 23.14 -3.10 -4.83
N ALA A 96 23.60 -1.86 -4.64
CA ALA A 96 24.97 -1.58 -4.21
C ALA A 96 25.27 -2.17 -2.82
N GLY A 97 24.30 -2.14 -1.90
CA GLY A 97 24.44 -2.71 -0.55
C GLY A 97 24.31 -4.23 -0.46
N ARG A 98 24.03 -4.94 -1.57
CA ARG A 98 23.69 -6.37 -1.58
C ARG A 98 24.68 -7.28 -0.85
N LYS A 99 25.99 -6.96 -0.91
CA LYS A 99 27.05 -7.75 -0.28
C LYS A 99 27.07 -7.65 1.24
N ASN A 100 26.45 -6.61 1.80
CA ASN A 100 26.44 -6.32 3.23
C ASN A 100 25.17 -6.82 3.93
N TYR A 101 24.20 -7.35 3.17
CA TYR A 101 22.95 -7.84 3.74
C TYR A 101 23.12 -9.23 4.35
N ARG A 102 22.59 -9.39 5.56
CA ARG A 102 22.36 -10.70 6.16
C ARG A 102 21.17 -11.33 5.46
N LEU A 103 21.39 -12.49 4.84
CA LEU A 103 20.37 -13.29 4.17
C LEU A 103 20.13 -14.53 5.01
N LEU A 104 18.93 -14.65 5.58
CA LEU A 104 18.56 -15.84 6.34
C LEU A 104 18.25 -17.00 5.39
N PRO A 105 18.50 -18.26 5.82
CA PRO A 105 18.04 -19.42 5.08
C PRO A 105 16.51 -19.39 4.94
N PRO A 106 15.95 -19.96 3.86
CA PRO A 106 14.51 -19.96 3.64
C PRO A 106 13.78 -20.63 4.81
N GLN A 107 12.98 -19.85 5.54
CA GLN A 107 12.07 -20.38 6.55
C GLN A 107 10.80 -20.92 5.88
N GLY A 108 10.10 -21.85 6.52
CA GLY A 108 8.97 -22.57 5.95
C GLY A 108 7.85 -21.69 5.34
N SER A 109 6.95 -22.30 4.56
CA SER A 109 5.93 -21.56 3.82
C SER A 109 4.89 -20.89 4.74
N ALA A 110 4.95 -19.57 4.82
CA ALA A 110 3.93 -18.75 5.49
C ALA A 110 2.53 -18.96 4.87
N VAL A 111 2.46 -19.22 3.56
CA VAL A 111 1.20 -19.52 2.86
C VAL A 111 0.61 -20.84 3.37
N LEU A 112 1.45 -21.86 3.58
CA LEU A 112 1.00 -23.15 4.09
C LEU A 112 0.55 -23.04 5.56
N ALA A 113 1.27 -22.28 6.38
CA ALA A 113 0.88 -21.98 7.75
C ALA A 113 -0.47 -21.22 7.80
N PHE A 114 -0.67 -20.25 6.91
CA PHE A 114 -1.93 -19.53 6.76
C PHE A 114 -3.06 -20.46 6.31
N ALA A 115 -2.85 -21.27 5.27
CA ALA A 115 -3.84 -22.18 4.72
C ALA A 115 -4.28 -23.23 5.75
N THR A 116 -3.35 -23.78 6.51
CA THR A 116 -3.67 -24.74 7.59
C THR A 116 -4.42 -24.07 8.74
N THR A 117 -4.06 -22.83 9.11
CA THR A 117 -4.77 -22.06 10.12
C THR A 117 -6.18 -21.70 9.67
N MET A 118 -6.36 -21.27 8.42
CA MET A 118 -7.68 -21.02 7.82
C MET A 118 -8.53 -22.29 7.76
N ARG A 119 -7.94 -23.42 7.34
CA ARG A 119 -8.65 -24.71 7.35
C ARG A 119 -9.12 -25.08 8.75
N ARG A 120 -8.26 -24.91 9.77
CA ARG A 120 -8.62 -25.14 11.17
C ARG A 120 -9.72 -24.20 11.65
N ALA A 121 -9.69 -22.93 11.24
CA ALA A 121 -10.72 -21.95 11.55
C ALA A 121 -12.08 -22.29 10.92
N CYS A 122 -12.11 -22.85 9.71
CA CYS A 122 -13.35 -23.29 9.05
C CYS A 122 -14.01 -24.48 9.77
N VAL A 123 -13.20 -25.37 10.36
CA VAL A 123 -13.69 -26.59 11.04
C VAL A 123 -14.15 -26.31 12.47
N ARG A 124 -13.59 -25.29 13.14
CA ARG A 124 -13.97 -24.92 14.52
C ARG A 124 -15.18 -23.96 14.51
N GLY A 125 -16.25 -24.29 15.24
CA GLY A 125 -17.49 -23.47 15.26
C GLY A 125 -17.27 -21.99 15.61
N ARG A 126 -16.36 -21.68 16.56
CA ARG A 126 -15.97 -20.30 16.91
C ARG A 126 -15.17 -19.59 15.81
N GLY A 127 -14.33 -20.32 15.06
CA GLY A 127 -13.57 -19.78 13.93
C GLY A 127 -14.48 -19.47 12.74
N ARG A 128 -15.52 -20.29 12.53
CA ARG A 128 -16.54 -20.07 11.50
C ARG A 128 -17.35 -18.79 11.73
N LEU A 129 -17.61 -18.43 13.00
CA LEU A 129 -18.29 -17.18 13.35
C LEU A 129 -17.42 -15.94 13.03
N LEU A 130 -16.13 -16.00 13.35
CA LEU A 130 -15.18 -14.92 13.05
C LEU A 130 -14.97 -14.76 11.55
N LEU A 131 -14.82 -15.85 10.80
CA LEU A 131 -14.75 -15.82 9.35
C LEU A 131 -16.03 -15.25 8.73
N GLY A 132 -17.19 -15.65 9.26
CA GLY A 132 -18.48 -15.08 8.86
C GLY A 132 -18.53 -13.57 9.06
N ALA A 133 -18.10 -13.06 10.23
CA ALA A 133 -18.07 -11.64 10.51
C ALA A 133 -17.11 -10.87 9.58
N VAL A 134 -15.91 -11.40 9.32
CA VAL A 134 -14.93 -10.80 8.41
C VAL A 134 -15.45 -10.73 6.98
N VAL A 135 -16.23 -11.72 6.53
CA VAL A 135 -16.82 -11.73 5.18
C VAL A 135 -18.07 -10.84 5.10
N LEU A 136 -18.88 -10.78 6.16
CA LEU A 136 -20.10 -9.98 6.19
C LEU A 136 -19.83 -8.47 6.17
N LEU A 137 -18.75 -8.00 6.78
CA LEU A 137 -18.39 -6.57 6.81
C LEU A 137 -18.21 -5.94 5.41
N PRO A 138 -17.38 -6.49 4.50
CA PRO A 138 -17.24 -5.95 3.15
C PRO A 138 -18.51 -6.13 2.32
N VAL A 139 -19.28 -7.20 2.52
CA VAL A 139 -20.58 -7.39 1.84
C VAL A 139 -21.58 -6.31 2.28
N ALA A 140 -21.64 -6.01 3.58
CA ALA A 140 -22.48 -4.95 4.12
C ALA A 140 -22.05 -3.56 3.60
N PHE A 141 -20.74 -3.31 3.51
CA PHE A 141 -20.19 -2.09 2.95
C PHE A 141 -20.59 -1.93 1.46
N ILE A 142 -20.39 -2.97 0.65
CA ILE A 142 -20.76 -2.97 -0.78
C ILE A 142 -22.27 -2.76 -0.95
N SER A 143 -23.09 -3.47 -0.17
CA SER A 143 -24.55 -3.32 -0.20
C SER A 143 -24.99 -1.89 0.15
N THR A 144 -24.34 -1.28 1.15
CA THR A 144 -24.61 0.11 1.56
C THR A 144 -24.24 1.09 0.44
N VAL A 145 -23.08 0.91 -0.18
CA VAL A 145 -22.62 1.75 -1.29
C VAL A 145 -23.53 1.61 -2.51
N CYS A 146 -23.90 0.39 -2.90
CA CYS A 146 -24.86 0.15 -3.99
C CYS A 146 -26.23 0.77 -3.70
N SER A 147 -26.73 0.64 -2.47
CA SER A 147 -28.01 1.23 -2.06
C SER A 147 -28.00 2.77 -2.15
N PHE A 148 -26.87 3.40 -1.83
CA PHE A 148 -26.71 4.85 -1.96
C PHE A 148 -26.85 5.31 -3.41
N PHE A 149 -26.20 4.62 -4.36
CA PHE A 149 -26.26 4.97 -5.78
C PHE A 149 -27.64 4.74 -6.40
N LEU A 150 -28.33 3.65 -6.03
CA LEU A 150 -29.70 3.38 -6.50
C LEU A 150 -30.72 4.42 -6.00
N LYS A 151 -30.53 4.93 -4.78
CA LYS A 151 -31.39 5.97 -4.18
C LYS A 151 -31.23 7.32 -4.88
N GLN A 152 -30.00 7.69 -5.26
CA GLN A 152 -29.72 8.92 -6.02
C GLN A 152 -30.41 8.92 -7.40
N GLY A 153 -30.30 7.83 -8.16
CA GLY A 153 -30.95 7.71 -9.47
C GLY A 153 -32.47 7.83 -9.39
N SER A 154 -33.08 7.22 -8.37
CA SER A 154 -34.53 7.28 -8.13
C SER A 154 -35.02 8.68 -7.74
N ALA A 155 -34.19 9.47 -7.03
CA ALA A 155 -34.53 10.83 -6.62
C ALA A 155 -34.38 11.85 -7.76
N ALA A 156 -33.37 11.66 -8.64
CA ALA A 156 -33.15 12.51 -9.81
C ALA A 156 -34.31 12.40 -10.82
N GLN A 157 -34.80 11.17 -11.06
CA GLN A 157 -35.89 10.92 -12.02
C GLN A 157 -37.24 11.51 -11.58
N ARG A 158 -37.50 11.58 -10.26
CA ARG A 158 -38.73 12.22 -9.72
C ARG A 158 -38.72 13.74 -9.79
N ARG A 159 -37.55 14.38 -9.82
CA ARG A 159 -37.45 15.85 -10.02
C ARG A 159 -37.67 16.22 -11.48
N PHE A 160 -37.21 15.40 -12.42
CA PHE A 160 -37.46 15.59 -13.86
C PHE A 160 -38.92 15.34 -14.26
N ALA A 161 -39.62 14.45 -13.55
CA ALA A 161 -41.05 14.19 -13.77
C ALA A 161 -42.01 15.22 -13.13
N ARG A 162 -41.49 16.27 -12.46
CA ARG A 162 -42.28 17.33 -11.80
C ARG A 162 -41.99 18.74 -12.33
N GLY A 163 -41.12 18.88 -13.34
CA GLY A 163 -40.92 20.11 -14.10
C GLY A 163 -41.55 19.97 -15.47
#